data_AF-A0A7T6ZD15-F1
#
_entry.id   AF-A0A7T6ZD15-F1
#
_cell.length_a   1.000
_cell.length_b   1.000
_cell.length_c   1.000
_cell.angle_alpha   90.00
_cell.angle_beta   90.00
_cell.angle_gamma   90.00
#
_symmetry.space_group_name_H-M   'P 1'
#
loop_
_entity.id
_entity.type
_entity.pdbx_description
1 polymer ?
#
loop_
_entity_poly.entity_id
_entity_poly.type
_entity_poly.pdbx_seq_one_letter_code
_entity_poly.pdbx_strand_id
1 'polypeptide(L)'
;MEAENFKEAIQRRKLIDVLLDQHLFADLVLQGGYIINTVTREIYQADVAIKDEYILLVGDVKDLIGASTTIEDVSGKFISPGFIDSHMHFESSMLTCTEFSRLSIPTGTTTLVGDPHEIGNVLGVHGMQEMIKEAKTLPNQIYFTVPAAVPDAPGLETAGEEVTAKHMNDLLNDENVQGIGEIQSFSNINPVYQNAPELIDDLVAAVSYANSIGKTVEGNAPGLLGKELAAHIISGGTHISCHETTTKEETVEKLRYGVSVFMREGSSQRNMAECVRAIKEEGLDSRRAIVVSDDMAADDLLADGHMNDIIKRTIAEGIDPVEAIQMATINPATHFGFKDVGVLAPGKRANVVVIDNLNEMTIDKVYLNGNAAADKGELTIDLPSYTYPESTKTSVKRKRVKTEDLHITTNRNSNKARVRSIVAIPDQNLTGAEEFNLNVSGGVVEPCLQQDVLPLLVVERHGRSNRIGKTFLHGFQLQSGAIAESVAHDTHNIIVTGTNYDDMATAVNRVIAMNGGIAMINEGRVIGDLPLKVGGLISDELSGKEVSDRVDEMSRLAKEELGCGIHVPFMHLSFWSLVTSPEWKITDMGLIDVNQFEVLPTVVE
;
A
#
# COMPACT_ATOMS: atom_id res chain seq x y z
N MET A 1 11.61 36.77 10.80
CA MET A 1 11.27 35.40 11.23
C MET A 1 9.81 35.21 10.94
N GLU A 2 9.46 34.12 10.26
CA GLU A 2 8.06 33.73 10.00
C GLU A 2 7.35 33.38 11.32
N ALA A 3 6.01 33.42 11.32
CA ALA A 3 5.22 33.28 12.54
C ALA A 3 5.39 31.90 13.22
N GLU A 4 5.63 30.85 12.43
CA GLU A 4 5.88 29.48 12.91
C GLU A 4 7.17 29.38 13.73
N ASN A 5 8.25 30.02 13.26
CA ASN A 5 9.53 30.07 13.99
C ASN A 5 9.37 30.73 15.37
N PHE A 6 8.40 31.64 15.53
CA PHE A 6 8.11 32.26 16.81
C PHE A 6 7.32 31.34 17.74
N LYS A 7 6.33 30.59 17.22
CA LYS A 7 5.61 29.57 17.99
C LYS A 7 6.56 28.48 18.48
N GLU A 8 7.42 27.99 17.61
CA GLU A 8 8.44 26.98 17.96
C GLU A 8 9.39 27.50 19.05
N ALA A 9 9.86 28.75 18.95
CA ALA A 9 10.72 29.35 19.96
C ALA A 9 10.03 29.48 21.33
N ILE A 10 8.76 29.87 21.37
CA ILE A 10 7.96 29.91 22.60
C ILE A 10 7.81 28.50 23.19
N GLN A 11 7.47 27.53 22.34
CA GLN A 11 7.29 26.15 22.77
C GLN A 11 8.57 25.59 23.36
N ARG A 12 9.71 25.77 22.69
CA ARG A 12 11.03 25.36 23.22
C ARG A 12 11.37 26.06 24.53
N ARG A 13 11.06 27.36 24.66
CA ARG A 13 11.26 28.08 25.92
C ARG A 13 10.43 27.46 27.04
N LYS A 14 9.17 27.13 26.78
CA LYS A 14 8.29 26.47 27.75
C LYS A 14 8.86 25.13 28.20
N LEU A 15 9.35 24.29 27.29
CA LEU A 15 9.97 23.01 27.64
C LEU A 15 11.21 23.20 28.53
N ILE A 16 12.05 24.19 28.21
CA ILE A 16 13.23 24.55 29.03
C ILE A 16 12.81 25.05 30.41
N ASP A 17 11.76 25.87 30.50
CA ASP A 17 11.25 26.40 31.77
C ASP A 17 10.78 25.27 32.68
N VAL A 18 10.06 24.27 32.16
CA VAL A 18 9.63 23.10 32.94
C VAL A 18 10.81 22.30 33.49
N LEU A 19 11.92 22.22 32.76
CA LEU A 19 13.12 21.51 33.21
C LEU A 19 13.95 22.27 34.25
N LEU A 20 13.85 23.59 34.31
CA LEU A 20 14.72 24.45 35.13
C LEU A 20 14.01 25.16 36.28
N ASP A 21 12.69 25.28 36.25
CA ASP A 21 11.88 25.88 37.31
C ASP A 21 11.20 24.78 38.16
N GLN A 22 11.59 24.72 39.43
CA GLN A 22 11.08 23.80 40.46
C GLN A 22 9.56 23.93 40.76
N HIS A 23 8.86 24.88 40.16
CA HIS A 23 7.42 25.07 40.29
C HIS A 23 6.63 24.69 39.03
N LEU A 24 7.31 24.24 37.98
CA LEU A 24 6.70 23.77 36.74
C LEU A 24 6.92 22.26 36.60
N PHE A 25 5.90 21.56 36.08
CA PHE A 25 5.86 20.10 36.09
C PHE A 25 5.44 19.54 34.72
N ALA A 26 5.79 18.28 34.49
CA ALA A 26 5.35 17.49 33.34
C ALA A 26 3.84 17.25 33.39
N ASP A 27 3.23 17.06 32.22
CA ASP A 27 1.81 16.71 32.11
C ASP A 27 1.60 15.20 32.35
N LEU A 28 2.51 14.39 31.80
CA LEU A 28 2.50 12.93 31.90
C LEU A 28 3.91 12.42 32.26
N VAL A 29 3.97 11.42 33.15
CA VAL A 29 5.16 10.65 33.46
C VAL A 29 4.88 9.15 33.28
N LEU A 30 5.67 8.49 32.45
CA LEU A 30 5.73 7.02 32.37
C LEU A 30 6.82 6.55 33.32
N GLN A 31 6.45 5.89 34.41
CA GLN A 31 7.35 5.54 35.51
C GLN A 31 7.69 4.04 35.54
N GLY A 32 8.96 3.72 35.76
CA GLY A 32 9.45 2.37 36.08
C GLY A 32 9.74 1.45 34.90
N GLY A 33 9.62 1.95 33.67
CA GLY A 33 9.76 1.15 32.44
C GLY A 33 11.19 0.91 31.98
N TYR A 34 11.31 0.06 30.96
CA TYR A 34 12.57 -0.22 30.25
C TYR A 34 12.59 0.50 28.90
N ILE A 35 13.43 1.52 28.77
CA ILE A 35 13.58 2.31 27.55
C ILE A 35 14.29 1.49 26.49
N ILE A 36 13.68 1.37 25.31
CA ILE A 36 14.32 0.86 24.09
C ILE A 36 14.97 2.04 23.40
N ASN A 37 16.29 2.18 23.56
CA ASN A 37 17.03 3.27 22.94
C ASN A 37 17.52 2.85 21.55
N THR A 38 16.81 3.32 20.54
CA THR A 38 17.09 3.05 19.11
C THR A 38 18.31 3.80 18.57
N VAL A 39 18.90 4.71 19.35
CA VAL A 39 20.15 5.39 18.98
C VAL A 39 21.37 4.61 19.47
N THR A 40 21.37 4.20 20.73
CA THR A 40 22.51 3.48 21.35
C THR A 40 22.39 1.96 21.27
N ARG A 41 21.26 1.45 20.77
CA ARG A 41 20.96 0.01 20.62
C ARG A 41 21.05 -0.73 21.96
N GLU A 42 20.38 -0.21 22.98
CA GLU A 42 20.35 -0.82 24.30
C GLU A 42 18.98 -0.69 24.97
N ILE A 43 18.77 -1.50 26.01
CA ILE A 43 17.58 -1.42 26.88
C ILE A 43 18.02 -1.11 28.30
N TYR A 44 17.46 -0.07 28.91
CA TYR A 44 17.77 0.32 30.29
C TYR A 44 16.55 0.85 31.04
N GLN A 45 16.56 0.73 32.37
CA GLN A 45 15.47 1.23 33.21
C GLN A 45 15.56 2.76 33.34
N ALA A 46 14.48 3.46 33.03
CA ALA A 46 14.32 4.89 33.25
C ALA A 46 12.86 5.31 33.13
N ASP A 47 12.56 6.55 33.52
CA ASP A 47 11.23 7.15 33.37
C ASP A 47 11.21 8.10 32.15
N VAL A 48 10.01 8.39 31.64
CA VAL A 48 9.81 9.38 30.56
C VAL A 48 8.86 10.46 31.04
N ALA A 49 9.32 11.72 31.01
CA ALA A 49 8.48 12.89 31.28
C ALA A 49 8.06 13.58 29.97
N ILE A 50 6.79 13.95 29.87
CA ILE A 50 6.17 14.54 28.69
C ILE A 50 5.49 15.86 29.06
N LYS A 51 5.61 16.86 28.19
CA LYS A 51 4.94 18.16 28.30
C LYS A 51 4.37 18.56 26.95
N ASP A 52 3.08 18.90 26.94
CA ASP A 52 2.30 19.08 25.72
C ASP A 52 2.52 17.88 24.79
N GLU A 53 3.03 18.11 23.58
CA GLU A 53 3.31 17.07 22.59
C GLU A 53 4.76 16.55 22.58
N TYR A 54 5.60 16.96 23.55
CA TYR A 54 7.04 16.71 23.51
C TYR A 54 7.56 15.92 24.71
N ILE A 55 8.55 15.07 24.45
CA ILE A 55 9.36 14.41 25.47
C ILE A 55 10.26 15.47 26.11
N LEU A 56 10.20 15.63 27.43
CA LEU A 56 11.08 16.50 28.19
C LEU A 56 12.40 15.81 28.55
N LEU A 57 12.29 14.62 29.12
CA LEU A 57 13.41 13.91 29.74
C LEU A 57 13.14 12.40 29.70
N VAL A 58 14.20 11.65 29.44
CA VAL A 58 14.27 10.20 29.63
C VAL A 58 15.36 9.96 30.69
N GLY A 59 14.99 9.51 31.89
CA GLY A 59 15.91 9.44 33.03
C GLY A 59 15.21 9.51 34.39
N ASP A 60 15.85 10.15 35.37
CA ASP A 60 15.21 10.46 36.67
C ASP A 60 14.33 11.70 36.52
N VAL A 61 13.02 11.52 36.67
CA VAL A 61 12.01 12.57 36.47
C VAL A 61 11.34 13.05 37.76
N LYS A 62 11.86 12.68 38.94
CA LYS A 62 11.22 12.99 40.25
C LYS A 62 10.90 14.46 40.43
N ASP A 63 11.81 15.33 40.01
CA ASP A 63 11.67 16.79 40.15
C ASP A 63 10.64 17.38 39.16
N LEU A 64 10.18 16.60 38.18
CA LEU A 64 9.17 16.99 37.19
C LEU A 64 7.75 16.53 37.57
N ILE A 65 7.56 15.88 38.72
CA ILE A 65 6.27 15.39 39.19
C ILE A 65 5.64 16.40 40.15
N GLY A 66 4.52 16.97 39.74
CA GLY A 66 3.70 17.89 40.54
C GLY A 66 2.31 17.35 40.82
N ALA A 67 1.51 18.14 41.54
CA ALA A 67 0.14 17.76 41.91
C ALA A 67 -0.80 17.54 40.72
N SER A 68 -0.50 18.10 39.55
CA SER A 68 -1.27 17.97 38.32
C SER A 68 -0.68 16.99 37.30
N THR A 69 0.44 16.35 37.62
CA THR A 69 1.11 15.39 36.73
C THR A 69 0.38 14.05 36.79
N THR A 70 -0.03 13.54 35.63
CA THR A 70 -0.50 12.15 35.51
C THR A 70 0.70 11.21 35.56
N ILE A 71 0.67 10.23 36.46
CA ILE A 71 1.72 9.21 36.59
C ILE A 71 1.14 7.89 36.12
N GLU A 72 1.77 7.29 35.12
CA GLU A 72 1.45 5.98 34.59
C GLU A 72 2.55 5.00 34.99
N ASP A 73 2.21 4.02 35.82
CA ASP A 73 3.14 2.96 36.21
C ASP A 73 3.26 1.94 35.07
N VAL A 74 4.44 1.90 34.46
CA VAL A 74 4.82 0.99 33.38
C VAL A 74 5.94 0.04 33.83
N SER A 75 6.03 -0.22 35.14
CA SER A 75 7.00 -1.15 35.71
C SER A 75 6.91 -2.53 35.06
N GLY A 76 8.07 -3.06 34.65
CA GLY A 76 8.16 -4.35 33.98
C GLY A 76 7.85 -4.33 32.48
N LYS A 77 7.43 -3.19 31.93
CA LYS A 77 7.12 -3.00 30.50
C LYS A 77 8.24 -2.25 29.78
N PHE A 78 8.22 -2.31 28.46
CA PHE A 78 9.19 -1.61 27.61
C PHE A 78 8.58 -0.34 27.02
N ILE A 79 9.39 0.68 26.80
CA ILE A 79 8.98 1.96 26.22
C ILE A 79 9.77 2.18 24.92
N SER A 80 9.06 2.25 23.81
CA SER A 80 9.61 2.42 22.45
C SER A 80 9.14 3.75 21.84
N PRO A 81 9.90 4.35 20.91
CA PRO A 81 9.30 5.28 19.95
C PRO A 81 8.12 4.61 19.23
N GLY A 82 7.13 5.41 18.82
CA GLY A 82 6.04 4.93 17.97
C GLY A 82 6.54 4.41 16.63
N PHE A 83 5.89 3.35 16.14
CA PHE A 83 6.31 2.68 14.90
C PHE A 83 5.92 3.52 13.69
N ILE A 84 6.74 3.38 12.65
CA ILE A 84 6.61 4.04 11.36
C ILE A 84 6.45 2.95 10.32
N ASP A 85 5.31 2.93 9.65
CA ASP A 85 5.19 2.24 8.37
C ASP A 85 5.53 3.23 7.27
N SER A 86 6.49 2.84 6.44
CA SER A 86 7.21 3.76 5.59
C SER A 86 6.93 3.58 4.10
N HIS A 87 6.06 2.63 3.76
CA HIS A 87 5.54 2.40 2.42
C HIS A 87 4.29 1.50 2.52
N MET A 88 3.15 2.02 2.08
CA MET A 88 1.87 1.29 2.09
C MET A 88 0.85 1.93 1.15
N HIS A 89 -0.25 1.23 0.91
CA HIS A 89 -1.39 1.73 0.15
C HIS A 89 -2.68 1.60 0.97
N PHE A 90 -3.34 2.73 1.26
CA PHE A 90 -4.62 2.71 1.98
C PHE A 90 -5.69 2.00 1.15
N GLU A 91 -5.63 2.21 -0.16
CA GLU A 91 -6.58 1.70 -1.14
C GLU A 91 -6.61 0.17 -1.20
N SER A 92 -5.49 -0.52 -1.00
CA SER A 92 -5.39 -1.98 -0.93
C SER A 92 -6.17 -2.59 0.23
N SER A 93 -6.31 -1.84 1.33
CA SER A 93 -7.16 -2.24 2.46
C SER A 93 -8.65 -1.93 2.23
N MET A 94 -8.98 -1.21 1.14
CA MET A 94 -10.30 -0.64 0.85
C MET A 94 -10.79 0.36 1.92
N LEU A 95 -9.88 0.85 2.78
CA LEU A 95 -10.16 1.76 3.88
C LEU A 95 -9.74 3.20 3.56
N THR A 96 -10.40 4.14 4.24
CA THR A 96 -9.92 5.52 4.33
C THR A 96 -8.71 5.62 5.26
N CYS A 97 -7.99 6.75 5.24
CA CYS A 97 -6.89 6.98 6.19
C CYS A 97 -7.38 6.90 7.64
N THR A 98 -8.61 7.35 7.90
CA THR A 98 -9.27 7.30 9.21
C THR A 98 -9.45 5.88 9.70
N GLU A 99 -10.06 5.02 8.87
CA GLU A 99 -10.37 3.64 9.29
C GLU A 99 -9.11 2.77 9.33
N PHE A 100 -8.13 2.99 8.46
CA PHE A 100 -6.83 2.35 8.59
C PHE A 100 -6.15 2.73 9.91
N SER A 101 -6.13 4.03 10.24
CA SER A 101 -5.54 4.51 11.51
C SER A 101 -6.27 3.96 12.73
N ARG A 102 -7.59 3.74 12.64
CA ARG A 102 -8.38 3.11 13.70
C ARG A 102 -7.87 1.71 14.05
N LEU A 103 -7.38 0.97 13.04
CA LEU A 103 -6.82 -0.38 13.21
C LEU A 103 -5.33 -0.36 13.54
N SER A 104 -4.55 0.57 12.99
CA SER A 104 -3.08 0.59 13.13
C SER A 104 -2.57 1.30 14.40
N ILE A 105 -3.31 2.28 14.94
CA ILE A 105 -2.90 3.00 16.15
C ILE A 105 -2.84 2.08 17.38
N PRO A 106 -3.86 1.25 17.65
CA PRO A 106 -3.85 0.39 18.85
C PRO A 106 -2.71 -0.63 18.87
N THR A 107 -2.14 -0.90 17.71
CA THR A 107 -1.01 -1.80 17.51
C THR A 107 0.34 -1.07 17.46
N GLY A 108 0.37 0.22 17.82
CA GLY A 108 1.60 0.99 18.04
C GLY A 108 2.11 1.75 16.82
N THR A 109 1.39 1.72 15.69
CA THR A 109 1.79 2.50 14.51
C THR A 109 1.32 3.94 14.65
N THR A 110 2.29 4.87 14.68
CA THR A 110 2.03 6.29 14.94
C THR A 110 2.35 7.19 13.75
N THR A 111 3.06 6.64 12.75
CA THR A 111 3.39 7.35 11.52
C THR A 111 3.18 6.39 10.34
N LEU A 112 2.50 6.89 9.31
CA LEU A 112 2.24 6.18 8.05
C LEU A 112 2.79 7.01 6.90
N VAL A 113 3.42 6.37 5.93
CA VAL A 113 3.79 6.97 4.64
C VAL A 113 3.11 6.15 3.55
N GLY A 114 2.04 6.71 2.97
CA GLY A 114 1.26 6.04 1.93
C GLY A 114 1.63 6.52 0.53
N ASP A 115 1.61 5.63 -0.45
CA ASP A 115 1.67 6.00 -1.87
C ASP A 115 0.25 5.95 -2.47
N PRO A 116 -0.38 7.11 -2.74
CA PRO A 116 -1.75 7.18 -3.25
C PRO A 116 -1.79 6.98 -4.78
N HIS A 117 -0.95 6.09 -5.33
CA HIS A 117 -0.87 5.85 -6.77
C HIS A 117 -2.18 5.30 -7.33
N GLU A 118 -2.97 4.62 -6.50
CA GLU A 118 -4.23 3.99 -6.86
C GLU A 118 -5.30 5.03 -7.14
N ILE A 119 -5.58 5.91 -6.16
CA ILE A 119 -6.47 7.04 -6.40
C ILE A 119 -5.88 8.02 -7.42
N GLY A 120 -4.56 8.11 -7.51
CA GLY A 120 -3.84 8.90 -8.51
C GLY A 120 -4.15 8.45 -9.94
N ASN A 121 -4.19 7.14 -10.17
CA ASN A 121 -4.58 6.56 -11.45
C ASN A 121 -6.03 6.88 -11.83
N VAL A 122 -6.95 6.91 -10.86
CA VAL A 122 -8.38 7.14 -11.15
C VAL A 122 -8.77 8.62 -11.22
N LEU A 123 -8.31 9.41 -10.25
CA LEU A 123 -8.78 10.78 -9.99
C LEU A 123 -7.65 11.82 -10.03
N GLY A 124 -6.40 11.40 -10.30
CA GLY A 124 -5.25 12.28 -10.46
C GLY A 124 -4.95 13.10 -9.22
N VAL A 125 -4.45 14.32 -9.44
CA VAL A 125 -4.11 15.29 -8.39
C VAL A 125 -5.27 15.56 -7.44
N HIS A 126 -6.50 15.61 -7.94
CA HIS A 126 -7.69 15.85 -7.11
C HIS A 126 -7.90 14.72 -6.08
N GLY A 127 -7.80 13.46 -6.50
CA GLY A 127 -7.93 12.31 -5.60
C GLY A 127 -6.91 12.33 -4.48
N MET A 128 -5.63 12.51 -4.84
CA MET A 128 -4.52 12.57 -3.88
C MET A 128 -4.68 13.74 -2.90
N GLN A 129 -5.12 14.91 -3.36
CA GLN A 129 -5.37 16.06 -2.50
C GLN A 129 -6.50 15.82 -1.50
N GLU A 130 -7.53 15.04 -1.84
CA GLU A 130 -8.59 14.67 -0.88
C GLU A 130 -8.08 13.70 0.19
N MET A 131 -7.21 12.73 -0.15
CA MET A 131 -6.55 11.89 0.85
C MET A 131 -5.62 12.69 1.77
N ILE A 132 -4.85 13.64 1.22
CA ILE A 132 -4.01 14.53 2.02
C ILE A 132 -4.85 15.40 2.97
N LYS A 133 -6.02 15.87 2.54
CA LYS A 133 -6.95 16.61 3.41
C LYS A 133 -7.50 15.75 4.54
N GLU A 134 -7.84 14.49 4.26
CA GLU A 134 -8.24 13.53 5.29
C GLU A 134 -7.12 13.34 6.32
N ALA A 135 -5.91 13.03 5.85
CA ALA A 135 -4.74 12.79 6.68
C ALA A 135 -4.47 13.94 7.68
N LYS A 136 -4.66 15.19 7.26
CA LYS A 136 -4.49 16.39 8.11
C LYS A 136 -5.49 16.49 9.26
N THR A 137 -6.57 15.71 9.25
CA THR A 137 -7.57 15.70 10.33
C THR A 137 -7.24 14.71 11.45
N LEU A 138 -6.26 13.82 11.23
CA LEU A 138 -5.98 12.70 12.11
C LEU A 138 -4.88 13.02 13.14
N PRO A 139 -4.89 12.35 14.31
CA PRO A 139 -3.95 12.62 15.40
C PRO A 139 -2.56 11.97 15.20
N ASN A 140 -2.49 10.88 14.44
CA ASN A 140 -1.24 10.25 14.00
C ASN A 140 -0.67 10.99 12.78
N GLN A 141 0.63 10.84 12.52
CA GLN A 141 1.24 11.46 11.34
C GLN A 141 0.98 10.59 10.12
N ILE A 142 0.35 11.16 9.10
CA ILE A 142 0.19 10.51 7.81
C ILE A 142 0.84 11.39 6.76
N TYR A 143 1.82 10.81 6.10
CA TYR A 143 2.57 11.40 5.02
C TYR A 143 2.31 10.63 3.73
N PHE A 144 2.70 11.23 2.60
CA PHE A 144 2.55 10.62 1.29
C PHE A 144 3.83 10.73 0.46
N THR A 145 4.09 9.73 -0.36
CA THR A 145 4.99 9.83 -1.51
C THR A 145 4.15 9.68 -2.76
N VAL A 146 4.12 10.70 -3.62
CA VAL A 146 3.11 10.79 -4.69
C VAL A 146 3.60 10.18 -6.00
N PRO A 147 2.75 9.50 -6.79
CA PRO A 147 3.13 8.97 -8.09
C PRO A 147 3.60 10.08 -9.04
N ALA A 148 4.67 9.80 -9.78
CA ALA A 148 5.21 10.72 -10.78
C ALA A 148 4.90 10.32 -12.23
N ALA A 149 4.39 9.10 -12.45
CA ALA A 149 4.06 8.55 -13.75
C ALA A 149 2.72 7.82 -13.69
N VAL A 150 1.69 8.40 -14.30
CA VAL A 150 0.37 7.78 -14.42
C VAL A 150 -0.14 8.03 -15.84
N PRO A 151 -0.55 7.00 -16.59
CA PRO A 151 -0.41 5.56 -16.29
C PRO A 151 1.06 5.11 -16.27
N ASP A 152 1.34 3.91 -15.74
CA ASP A 152 2.68 3.33 -15.66
C ASP A 152 3.22 2.84 -17.03
N ALA A 153 2.33 2.35 -17.90
CA ALA A 153 2.67 1.93 -19.26
C ALA A 153 1.86 2.70 -20.32
N PRO A 154 2.16 3.99 -20.56
CA PRO A 154 1.48 4.80 -21.56
C PRO A 154 1.40 4.09 -22.93
N GLY A 155 0.19 4.01 -23.47
CA GLY A 155 -0.09 3.36 -24.76
C GLY A 155 -0.46 1.88 -24.68
N LEU A 156 -0.15 1.19 -23.58
CA LEU A 156 -0.61 -0.18 -23.31
C LEU A 156 -1.84 -0.23 -22.39
N GLU A 157 -2.22 0.88 -21.79
CA GLU A 157 -3.35 0.97 -20.87
C GLU A 157 -3.97 2.37 -20.83
N THR A 158 -5.09 2.50 -20.12
CA THR A 158 -5.84 3.76 -19.98
C THR A 158 -6.21 4.01 -18.51
N ALA A 159 -5.46 4.88 -17.84
CA ALA A 159 -5.81 5.43 -16.54
C ALA A 159 -6.93 6.48 -16.64
N GLY A 160 -7.51 6.85 -15.50
CA GLY A 160 -8.54 7.89 -15.41
C GLY A 160 -7.98 9.28 -15.62
N GLU A 161 -6.81 9.56 -15.04
CA GLU A 161 -6.09 10.81 -15.18
C GLU A 161 -4.66 10.58 -15.65
N GLU A 162 -3.92 11.67 -15.88
CA GLU A 162 -2.49 11.62 -16.17
C GLU A 162 -1.73 12.37 -15.07
N VAL A 163 -0.67 11.77 -14.55
CA VAL A 163 0.26 12.41 -13.60
C VAL A 163 1.66 12.35 -14.21
N THR A 164 2.32 13.51 -14.26
CA THR A 164 3.60 13.73 -14.94
C THR A 164 4.42 14.73 -14.14
N ALA A 165 5.66 14.99 -14.56
CA ALA A 165 6.55 15.99 -13.96
C ALA A 165 5.90 17.38 -13.80
N LYS A 166 4.92 17.74 -14.66
CA LYS A 166 4.21 19.02 -14.61
C LYS A 166 3.41 19.23 -13.33
N HIS A 167 2.98 18.16 -12.67
CA HIS A 167 2.18 18.22 -11.46
C HIS A 167 3.02 18.23 -10.17
N MET A 168 4.32 17.92 -10.27
CA MET A 168 5.18 17.75 -9.08
C MET A 168 5.33 19.04 -8.28
N ASN A 169 5.31 20.21 -8.92
CA ASN A 169 5.33 21.48 -8.20
C ASN A 169 4.10 21.66 -7.30
N ASP A 170 2.93 21.18 -7.71
CA ASP A 170 1.71 21.38 -6.93
C ASP A 170 1.60 20.33 -5.81
N LEU A 171 2.05 19.09 -6.06
CA LEU A 171 1.98 18.00 -5.09
C LEU A 171 3.10 18.09 -4.03
N LEU A 172 4.36 18.25 -4.45
CA LEU A 172 5.51 18.13 -3.53
C LEU A 172 5.68 19.31 -2.58
N ASN A 173 4.98 20.43 -2.82
CA ASN A 173 5.00 21.59 -1.93
C ASN A 173 4.05 21.45 -0.73
N ASP A 174 3.21 20.41 -0.68
CA ASP A 174 2.44 20.09 0.52
C ASP A 174 3.35 19.51 1.61
N GLU A 175 3.16 19.94 2.87
CA GLU A 175 3.96 19.49 4.01
C GLU A 175 3.75 18.00 4.33
N ASN A 176 2.59 17.45 3.97
CA ASN A 176 2.30 16.03 4.15
C ASN A 176 2.91 15.17 3.03
N VAL A 177 3.47 15.73 1.95
CA VAL A 177 4.08 14.97 0.87
C VAL A 177 5.61 14.95 1.04
N GLN A 178 6.23 13.79 1.22
CA GLN A 178 7.66 13.63 1.52
C GLN A 178 8.51 13.34 0.29
N GLY A 179 7.90 12.95 -0.82
CA GLY A 179 8.64 12.42 -1.94
C GLY A 179 7.78 12.07 -3.14
N ILE A 180 8.47 11.53 -4.14
CA ILE A 180 7.87 10.76 -5.22
C ILE A 180 7.74 9.32 -4.72
N GLY A 181 6.54 8.76 -4.94
CA GLY A 181 6.20 7.37 -4.68
C GLY A 181 6.97 6.42 -5.58
N GLU A 182 6.54 5.18 -5.61
CA GLU A 182 7.30 4.15 -6.30
C GLU A 182 7.40 4.40 -7.81
N ILE A 183 8.60 4.32 -8.35
CA ILE A 183 8.83 4.57 -9.78
C ILE A 183 8.66 3.31 -10.64
N GLN A 184 7.49 2.67 -10.51
CA GLN A 184 7.15 1.39 -11.14
C GLN A 184 7.18 1.43 -12.67
N SER A 185 6.80 2.56 -13.26
CA SER A 185 7.01 2.89 -14.67
C SER A 185 8.45 2.65 -15.20
N PHE A 186 9.46 2.53 -14.33
CA PHE A 186 10.85 2.20 -14.68
C PHE A 186 11.39 0.92 -14.02
N SER A 187 10.52 -0.06 -13.75
CA SER A 187 10.89 -1.41 -13.29
C SER A 187 11.39 -2.30 -14.43
N ASN A 188 10.76 -2.21 -15.62
CA ASN A 188 11.17 -2.94 -16.83
C ASN A 188 12.06 -2.09 -17.74
N ILE A 189 13.29 -1.82 -17.27
CA ILE A 189 14.21 -0.83 -17.88
C ILE A 189 14.39 -1.02 -19.38
N ASN A 190 14.68 -2.24 -19.85
CA ASN A 190 15.00 -2.46 -21.26
C ASN A 190 13.77 -2.25 -22.17
N PRO A 191 12.60 -2.87 -21.91
CA PRO A 191 11.38 -2.59 -22.67
C PRO A 191 10.99 -1.11 -22.66
N VAL A 192 11.03 -0.45 -21.49
CA VAL A 192 10.67 0.96 -21.35
C VAL A 192 11.65 1.84 -22.14
N TYR A 193 12.95 1.62 -22.03
CA TYR A 193 13.95 2.38 -22.80
C TYR A 193 13.79 2.23 -24.32
N GLN A 194 13.36 1.07 -24.80
CA GLN A 194 13.19 0.81 -26.23
C GLN A 194 11.88 1.36 -26.78
N ASN A 195 10.79 1.28 -26.01
CA ASN A 195 9.43 1.50 -26.52
C ASN A 195 8.75 2.75 -25.95
N ALA A 196 9.21 3.26 -24.80
CA ALA A 196 8.65 4.43 -24.12
C ALA A 196 9.76 5.34 -23.49
N PRO A 197 10.80 5.76 -24.23
CA PRO A 197 11.90 6.56 -23.68
C PRO A 197 11.46 7.90 -23.08
N GLU A 198 10.35 8.48 -23.55
CA GLU A 198 9.77 9.72 -23.03
C GLU A 198 9.29 9.60 -21.57
N LEU A 199 8.92 8.39 -21.13
CA LEU A 199 8.54 8.10 -19.75
C LEU A 199 9.74 8.28 -18.82
N ILE A 200 10.93 7.89 -19.27
CA ILE A 200 12.19 8.06 -18.54
C ILE A 200 12.52 9.56 -18.45
N ASP A 201 12.39 10.30 -19.55
CA ASP A 201 12.68 11.74 -19.58
C ASP A 201 11.76 12.52 -18.62
N ASP A 202 10.46 12.21 -18.60
CA ASP A 202 9.50 12.85 -17.69
C ASP A 202 9.76 12.47 -16.23
N LEU A 203 10.00 11.18 -15.95
CA LEU A 203 10.32 10.70 -14.61
C LEU A 203 11.59 11.36 -14.05
N VAL A 204 12.66 11.43 -14.82
CA VAL A 204 13.92 12.08 -14.41
C VAL A 204 13.70 13.57 -14.16
N ALA A 205 12.83 14.23 -14.93
CA ALA A 205 12.48 15.63 -14.68
C ALA A 205 11.72 15.81 -13.34
N ALA A 206 10.75 14.92 -13.05
CA ALA A 206 10.03 14.89 -11.78
C ALA A 206 11.00 14.70 -10.59
N VAL A 207 11.86 13.68 -10.68
CA VAL A 207 12.87 13.36 -9.65
C VAL A 207 13.88 14.49 -9.46
N SER A 208 14.34 15.11 -10.55
CA SER A 208 15.25 16.25 -10.47
C SER A 208 14.63 17.42 -9.70
N TYR A 209 13.34 17.68 -9.90
CA TYR A 209 12.62 18.69 -9.15
C TYR A 209 12.46 18.30 -7.68
N ALA A 210 12.03 17.07 -7.36
CA ALA A 210 11.90 16.57 -5.99
C ALA A 210 13.21 16.72 -5.19
N ASN A 211 14.33 16.31 -5.78
CA ASN A 211 15.66 16.46 -5.18
C ASN A 211 16.05 17.92 -4.94
N SER A 212 15.68 18.83 -5.85
CA SER A 212 16.02 20.25 -5.73
C SER A 212 15.38 20.94 -4.51
N ILE A 213 14.28 20.36 -4.01
CA ILE A 213 13.56 20.82 -2.82
C ILE A 213 13.73 19.87 -1.62
N GLY A 214 14.65 18.90 -1.71
CA GLY A 214 15.03 18.00 -0.62
C GLY A 214 14.01 16.90 -0.29
N LYS A 215 13.16 16.52 -1.25
CA LYS A 215 12.20 15.42 -1.12
C LYS A 215 12.83 14.09 -1.53
N THR A 216 12.30 12.98 -1.02
CA THR A 216 12.81 11.62 -1.30
C THR A 216 12.17 11.02 -2.55
N VAL A 217 12.69 9.88 -3.00
CA VAL A 217 12.15 9.09 -4.11
C VAL A 217 12.10 7.63 -3.70
N GLU A 218 11.00 6.97 -4.01
CA GLU A 218 10.83 5.54 -3.77
C GLU A 218 11.03 4.73 -5.06
N GLY A 219 11.65 3.56 -4.92
CA GLY A 219 12.00 2.69 -6.04
C GLY A 219 11.16 1.43 -6.07
N ASN A 220 10.96 0.90 -7.28
CA ASN A 220 10.34 -0.39 -7.54
C ASN A 220 11.24 -1.10 -8.57
N ALA A 221 12.04 -2.08 -8.10
CA ALA A 221 13.10 -2.69 -8.89
C ALA A 221 13.20 -4.22 -8.65
N PRO A 222 12.17 -4.99 -9.02
CA PRO A 222 12.16 -6.44 -8.84
C PRO A 222 13.19 -7.09 -9.76
N GLY A 223 14.12 -7.86 -9.18
CA GLY A 223 15.08 -8.66 -9.96
C GLY A 223 16.15 -7.87 -10.72
N LEU A 224 16.22 -6.55 -10.55
CA LEU A 224 17.25 -5.72 -11.18
C LEU A 224 18.58 -5.84 -10.44
N LEU A 225 19.65 -6.14 -11.18
CA LEU A 225 21.03 -6.24 -10.68
C LEU A 225 22.02 -5.53 -11.63
N GLY A 226 23.24 -5.28 -11.15
CA GLY A 226 24.33 -4.73 -11.95
C GLY A 226 23.96 -3.40 -12.62
N LYS A 227 24.11 -3.36 -13.95
CA LYS A 227 23.89 -2.13 -14.73
C LYS A 227 22.43 -1.65 -14.73
N GLU A 228 21.47 -2.56 -14.60
CA GLU A 228 20.04 -2.24 -14.63
C GLU A 228 19.64 -1.61 -13.30
N LEU A 229 20.03 -2.22 -12.18
CA LEU A 229 19.87 -1.61 -10.86
C LEU A 229 20.55 -0.23 -10.78
N ALA A 230 21.76 -0.10 -11.30
CA ALA A 230 22.46 1.19 -11.35
C ALA A 230 21.67 2.26 -12.13
N ALA A 231 21.04 1.89 -13.25
CA ALA A 231 20.21 2.80 -14.03
C ALA A 231 18.94 3.22 -13.27
N HIS A 232 18.28 2.27 -12.59
CA HIS A 232 17.12 2.56 -11.73
C HIS A 232 17.48 3.56 -10.61
N ILE A 233 18.59 3.32 -9.90
CA ILE A 233 19.06 4.21 -8.83
C ILE A 233 19.37 5.63 -9.34
N ILE A 234 19.97 5.75 -10.52
CA ILE A 234 20.27 7.04 -11.14
C ILE A 234 18.97 7.76 -11.51
N SER A 235 17.97 7.03 -12.04
CA SER A 235 16.67 7.62 -12.38
C SER A 235 15.93 8.17 -11.16
N GLY A 236 16.06 7.50 -10.01
CA GLY A 236 15.54 7.96 -8.71
C GLY A 236 16.44 8.95 -7.98
N GLY A 237 17.47 9.50 -8.63
CA GLY A 237 18.22 10.62 -8.07
C GLY A 237 19.23 10.27 -6.98
N THR A 238 19.71 9.02 -6.94
CA THR A 238 20.81 8.49 -6.09
C THR A 238 20.52 8.27 -4.60
N HIS A 239 19.53 8.93 -4.01
CA HIS A 239 18.98 8.57 -2.69
C HIS A 239 17.57 8.03 -2.88
N ILE A 240 17.47 6.70 -2.97
CA ILE A 240 16.23 6.00 -3.32
C ILE A 240 15.97 4.84 -2.33
N SER A 241 14.71 4.54 -2.07
CA SER A 241 14.30 3.27 -1.45
C SER A 241 14.08 2.17 -2.51
N CYS A 242 13.83 0.94 -2.08
CA CYS A 242 13.21 -0.07 -2.94
C CYS A 242 12.48 -1.09 -2.08
N HIS A 243 11.17 -1.29 -2.33
CA HIS A 243 10.40 -2.33 -1.65
C HIS A 243 10.31 -3.64 -2.45
N GLU A 244 10.47 -3.59 -3.78
CA GLU A 244 10.51 -4.76 -4.65
C GLU A 244 11.85 -5.50 -4.57
N THR A 245 12.11 -6.15 -3.43
CA THR A 245 13.29 -6.97 -3.18
C THR A 245 12.85 -8.33 -2.69
N THR A 246 13.18 -9.39 -3.43
CA THR A 246 12.62 -10.73 -3.19
C THR A 246 13.63 -11.74 -2.67
N THR A 247 14.92 -11.43 -2.79
CA THR A 247 16.02 -12.35 -2.46
C THR A 247 17.08 -11.71 -1.59
N LYS A 248 17.85 -12.56 -0.89
CA LYS A 248 19.05 -12.13 -0.17
C LYS A 248 20.05 -11.45 -1.08
N GLU A 249 20.27 -12.00 -2.28
CA GLU A 249 21.26 -11.51 -3.25
C GLU A 249 20.94 -10.09 -3.71
N GLU A 250 19.67 -9.81 -4.05
CA GLU A 250 19.22 -8.46 -4.35
C GLU A 250 19.41 -7.51 -3.16
N THR A 251 19.06 -7.94 -1.95
CA THR A 251 19.20 -7.13 -0.74
C THR A 251 20.66 -6.73 -0.52
N VAL A 252 21.59 -7.67 -0.67
CA VAL A 252 23.04 -7.42 -0.54
C VAL A 252 23.51 -6.38 -1.56
N GLU A 253 23.11 -6.50 -2.82
CA GLU A 253 23.54 -5.56 -3.86
C GLU A 253 22.92 -4.17 -3.68
N LYS A 254 21.61 -4.10 -3.40
CA LYS A 254 20.87 -2.85 -3.11
C LYS A 254 21.49 -2.09 -1.93
N LEU A 255 21.76 -2.77 -0.81
CA LEU A 255 22.44 -2.16 0.34
C LEU A 255 23.86 -1.66 -0.01
N ARG A 256 24.62 -2.39 -0.82
CA ARG A 256 25.97 -1.98 -1.26
C ARG A 256 25.95 -0.74 -2.15
N TYR A 257 24.90 -0.55 -2.94
CA TYR A 257 24.69 0.68 -3.70
C TYR A 257 24.09 1.83 -2.88
N GLY A 258 23.77 1.60 -1.60
CA GLY A 258 23.23 2.62 -0.71
C GLY A 258 21.71 2.81 -0.82
N VAL A 259 21.00 1.88 -1.47
CA VAL A 259 19.54 1.85 -1.48
C VAL A 259 19.03 1.56 -0.07
N SER A 260 17.97 2.25 0.34
CA SER A 260 17.19 1.85 1.52
C SER A 260 16.26 0.71 1.13
N VAL A 261 16.53 -0.50 1.63
CA VAL A 261 15.71 -1.68 1.32
C VAL A 261 14.50 -1.68 2.24
N PHE A 262 13.33 -1.51 1.63
CA PHE A 262 12.03 -1.63 2.29
C PHE A 262 11.61 -3.10 2.19
N MET A 263 11.70 -3.83 3.29
CA MET A 263 11.48 -5.26 3.38
C MET A 263 10.00 -5.50 3.69
N ARG A 264 9.25 -5.94 2.68
CA ARG A 264 7.80 -6.13 2.76
C ARG A 264 7.39 -7.33 3.57
N GLU A 265 6.36 -7.16 4.39
CA GLU A 265 5.72 -8.22 5.15
C GLU A 265 4.21 -7.95 5.27
N GLY A 266 3.55 -7.75 4.13
CA GLY A 266 2.11 -7.47 4.01
C GLY A 266 1.25 -8.72 3.78
N SER A 267 0.03 -8.48 3.30
CA SER A 267 -0.96 -9.54 3.03
C SER A 267 -0.61 -10.36 1.79
N SER A 268 -0.21 -9.70 0.70
CA SER A 268 0.10 -10.34 -0.59
C SER A 268 1.58 -10.69 -0.76
N GLN A 269 2.49 -9.88 -0.23
CA GLN A 269 3.94 -10.03 -0.45
C GLN A 269 4.68 -10.12 0.89
N ARG A 270 5.32 -11.27 1.13
CA ARG A 270 6.09 -11.57 2.36
C ARG A 270 7.53 -11.88 2.01
N ASN A 271 8.34 -10.84 1.82
CA ASN A 271 9.74 -10.94 1.39
C ASN A 271 10.74 -10.66 2.52
N MET A 272 10.29 -10.16 3.67
CA MET A 272 11.15 -9.74 4.78
C MET A 272 12.07 -10.88 5.25
N ALA A 273 11.54 -12.10 5.38
CA ALA A 273 12.33 -13.25 5.82
C ALA A 273 13.53 -13.53 4.90
N GLU A 274 13.38 -13.40 3.57
CA GLU A 274 14.50 -13.57 2.64
C GLU A 274 15.46 -12.37 2.64
N CYS A 275 14.94 -11.15 2.72
CA CYS A 275 15.75 -9.94 2.72
C CYS A 275 16.63 -9.84 3.97
N VAL A 276 16.06 -10.14 5.15
CA VAL A 276 16.73 -9.95 6.44
C VAL A 276 17.92 -10.88 6.64
N ARG A 277 18.01 -11.96 5.86
CA ARG A 277 19.18 -12.84 5.80
C ARG A 277 20.46 -12.11 5.38
N ALA A 278 20.37 -11.02 4.61
CA ALA A 278 21.53 -10.19 4.30
C ALA A 278 22.14 -9.53 5.56
N ILE A 279 21.31 -9.20 6.56
CA ILE A 279 21.77 -8.66 7.84
C ILE A 279 22.28 -9.81 8.72
N LYS A 280 21.47 -10.86 8.87
CA LYS A 280 21.73 -11.97 9.80
C LYS A 280 22.90 -12.87 9.39
N GLU A 281 22.98 -13.25 8.12
CA GLU A 281 23.97 -14.22 7.61
C GLU A 281 25.26 -13.54 7.15
N GLU A 282 25.15 -12.40 6.45
CA GLU A 282 26.31 -11.69 5.88
C GLU A 282 26.86 -10.59 6.83
N GLY A 283 26.15 -10.28 7.92
CA GLY A 283 26.57 -9.27 8.89
C GLY A 283 26.52 -7.84 8.36
N LEU A 284 25.64 -7.56 7.40
CA LEU A 284 25.47 -6.20 6.87
C LEU A 284 24.79 -5.27 7.88
N ASP A 285 25.10 -3.98 7.75
CA ASP A 285 24.54 -2.93 8.62
C ASP A 285 23.05 -2.70 8.33
N SER A 286 22.23 -2.77 9.37
CA SER A 286 20.77 -2.68 9.27
C SER A 286 20.23 -1.25 9.11
N ARG A 287 21.04 -0.18 9.16
CA ARG A 287 20.55 1.22 9.11
C ARG A 287 19.74 1.59 7.86
N ARG A 288 19.88 0.81 6.78
CA ARG A 288 19.13 0.95 5.51
C ARG A 288 18.19 -0.22 5.25
N ALA A 289 18.05 -1.13 6.20
CA ALA A 289 17.00 -2.14 6.22
C ALA A 289 15.82 -1.55 7.00
N ILE A 290 14.67 -1.47 6.34
CA ILE A 290 13.45 -0.90 6.88
C ILE A 290 12.36 -1.92 6.64
N VAL A 291 11.52 -2.20 7.62
CA VAL A 291 10.37 -3.09 7.42
C VAL A 291 9.14 -2.27 7.06
N VAL A 292 8.34 -2.73 6.10
CA VAL A 292 7.16 -2.04 5.58
C VAL A 292 6.02 -3.02 5.34
N SER A 293 4.79 -2.53 5.32
CA SER A 293 3.63 -3.39 5.05
C SER A 293 3.35 -3.55 3.55
N ASP A 294 3.51 -2.50 2.75
CA ASP A 294 3.08 -2.46 1.34
C ASP A 294 1.53 -2.61 1.23
N ASP A 295 1.07 -3.66 0.57
CA ASP A 295 -0.36 -4.01 0.51
C ASP A 295 -0.82 -4.75 1.78
N MET A 296 -1.81 -4.19 2.48
CA MET A 296 -2.49 -4.86 3.59
C MET A 296 -4.00 -4.90 3.44
N ALA A 297 -4.57 -6.07 3.72
CA ALA A 297 -5.99 -6.27 3.81
C ALA A 297 -6.51 -5.90 5.22
N ALA A 298 -7.78 -5.48 5.29
CA ALA A 298 -8.41 -5.03 6.54
C ALA A 298 -8.56 -6.15 7.59
N ASP A 299 -8.69 -7.40 7.15
CA ASP A 299 -8.77 -8.59 8.01
C ASP A 299 -7.44 -8.89 8.70
N ASP A 300 -6.31 -8.82 7.98
CA ASP A 300 -4.97 -8.98 8.55
C ASP A 300 -4.69 -7.88 9.60
N LEU A 301 -5.09 -6.63 9.32
CA LEU A 301 -4.99 -5.52 10.29
C LEU A 301 -5.75 -5.80 11.60
N LEU A 302 -6.90 -6.47 11.51
CA LEU A 302 -7.74 -6.82 12.67
C LEU A 302 -7.24 -8.07 13.40
N ALA A 303 -6.76 -9.06 12.67
CA ALA A 303 -6.39 -10.37 13.20
C ALA A 303 -4.98 -10.37 13.81
N ASP A 304 -4.02 -9.83 13.07
CA ASP A 304 -2.59 -9.91 13.40
C ASP A 304 -2.06 -8.56 13.94
N GLY A 305 -2.57 -7.47 13.39
CA GLY A 305 -2.17 -6.10 13.71
C GLY A 305 -1.46 -5.43 12.54
N HIS A 306 -0.52 -4.54 12.83
CA HIS A 306 0.19 -3.77 11.81
C HIS A 306 1.72 -3.90 11.99
N MET A 307 2.44 -2.80 12.18
CA MET A 307 3.89 -2.83 12.39
C MET A 307 4.33 -3.67 13.59
N ASN A 308 3.51 -3.81 14.64
CA ASN A 308 3.83 -4.72 15.75
C ASN A 308 4.04 -6.16 15.28
N ASP A 309 3.19 -6.65 14.40
CA ASP A 309 3.25 -8.02 13.90
C ASP A 309 4.41 -8.21 12.94
N ILE A 310 4.67 -7.22 12.08
CA ILE A 310 5.86 -7.22 11.22
C ILE A 310 7.13 -7.27 12.06
N ILE A 311 7.25 -6.44 13.10
CA ILE A 311 8.41 -6.46 14.01
C ILE A 311 8.50 -7.81 14.73
N LYS A 312 7.39 -8.37 15.20
CA LYS A 312 7.33 -9.70 15.83
C LYS A 312 7.87 -10.77 14.89
N ARG A 313 7.45 -10.78 13.62
CA ARG A 313 7.94 -11.72 12.60
C ARG A 313 9.42 -11.52 12.32
N THR A 314 9.89 -10.27 12.24
CA THR A 314 11.33 -9.96 12.09
C THR A 314 12.17 -10.49 13.26
N ILE A 315 11.66 -10.39 14.49
CA ILE A 315 12.30 -10.99 15.68
C ILE A 315 12.31 -12.52 15.58
N ALA A 316 11.22 -13.13 15.11
CA ALA A 316 11.13 -14.58 14.90
C ALA A 316 12.15 -15.09 13.87
N GLU A 317 12.52 -14.28 12.88
CA GLU A 317 13.61 -14.55 11.95
C GLU A 317 15.01 -14.44 12.60
N GLY A 318 15.10 -14.11 13.89
CA GLY A 318 16.32 -14.11 14.67
C GLY A 318 17.08 -12.79 14.68
N ILE A 319 16.41 -11.68 14.34
CA ILE A 319 16.94 -10.33 14.52
C ILE A 319 16.77 -9.91 15.99
N ASP A 320 17.76 -9.17 16.50
CA ASP A 320 17.70 -8.61 17.84
C ASP A 320 16.49 -7.67 17.98
N PRO A 321 15.69 -7.74 19.06
CA PRO A 321 14.48 -6.92 19.19
C PRO A 321 14.70 -5.41 19.08
N VAL A 322 15.82 -4.88 19.59
CA VAL A 322 16.12 -3.45 19.46
C VAL A 322 16.43 -3.10 18.02
N GLU A 323 17.16 -3.96 17.30
CA GLU A 323 17.46 -3.80 15.88
C GLU A 323 16.19 -3.90 15.00
N ALA A 324 15.28 -4.84 15.28
CA ALA A 324 13.99 -4.92 14.59
C ALA A 324 13.14 -3.65 14.81
N ILE A 325 13.14 -3.10 16.03
CA ILE A 325 12.48 -1.82 16.32
C ILE A 325 13.18 -0.66 15.61
N GLN A 326 14.51 -0.66 15.46
CA GLN A 326 15.22 0.35 14.66
C GLN A 326 14.73 0.37 13.20
N MET A 327 14.51 -0.82 12.61
CA MET A 327 13.98 -0.98 11.24
C MET A 327 12.59 -0.37 11.05
N ALA A 328 11.80 -0.19 12.13
CA ALA A 328 10.46 0.40 12.11
C ALA A 328 10.38 1.78 12.81
N THR A 329 11.51 2.40 13.17
CA THR A 329 11.53 3.68 13.90
C THR A 329 12.59 4.64 13.36
N ILE A 330 13.83 4.52 13.84
CA ILE A 330 14.92 5.45 13.49
C ILE A 330 15.38 5.29 12.04
N ASN A 331 15.32 4.08 11.47
CA ASN A 331 15.74 3.83 10.09
C ASN A 331 14.80 4.54 9.08
N PRO A 332 13.47 4.34 9.12
CA PRO A 332 12.56 5.08 8.24
C PRO A 332 12.57 6.59 8.53
N ALA A 333 12.64 7.01 9.81
CA ALA A 333 12.77 8.42 10.15
C ALA A 333 14.03 9.06 9.53
N THR A 334 15.15 8.34 9.51
CA THR A 334 16.40 8.80 8.88
C THR A 334 16.29 8.83 7.35
N HIS A 335 15.62 7.85 6.74
CA HIS A 335 15.42 7.80 5.29
C HIS A 335 14.66 9.02 4.76
N PHE A 336 13.54 9.36 5.42
CA PHE A 336 12.69 10.50 5.06
C PHE A 336 13.17 11.84 5.66
N GLY A 337 14.13 11.80 6.58
CA GLY A 337 14.62 13.01 7.26
C GLY A 337 13.64 13.57 8.31
N PHE A 338 12.76 12.73 8.86
CA PHE A 338 11.87 13.10 9.95
C PHE A 338 12.68 13.51 11.19
N LYS A 339 12.44 14.73 11.66
CA LYS A 339 13.25 15.36 12.72
C LYS A 339 12.69 15.20 14.12
N ASP A 340 11.42 14.82 14.26
CA ASP A 340 10.70 14.83 15.52
C ASP A 340 10.21 13.44 15.98
N VAL A 341 10.22 12.41 15.12
CA VAL A 341 9.84 11.03 15.46
C VAL A 341 11.02 10.03 15.34
N GLY A 342 10.77 8.75 15.67
CA GLY A 342 11.73 7.64 15.52
C GLY A 342 12.68 7.40 16.71
N VAL A 343 12.71 8.29 17.69
CA VAL A 343 13.58 8.19 18.89
C VAL A 343 12.89 8.78 20.14
N LEU A 344 13.21 8.24 21.32
CA LEU A 344 12.80 8.82 22.61
C LEU A 344 13.88 9.78 23.12
N ALA A 345 13.76 11.08 22.82
CA ALA A 345 14.76 12.08 23.22
C ALA A 345 14.14 13.44 23.55
N PRO A 346 14.80 14.30 24.36
CA PRO A 346 14.30 15.63 24.69
C PRO A 346 13.96 16.48 23.46
N GLY A 347 12.78 17.10 23.48
CA GLY A 347 12.26 17.94 22.40
C GLY A 347 11.73 17.18 21.19
N LYS A 348 11.75 15.84 21.20
CA LYS A 348 11.08 15.02 20.18
C LYS A 348 9.60 14.88 20.49
N ARG A 349 8.81 14.59 19.46
CA ARG A 349 7.38 14.32 19.56
C ARG A 349 7.15 13.10 20.46
N ALA A 350 6.21 13.21 21.37
CA ALA A 350 5.85 12.15 22.30
C ALA A 350 4.88 11.14 21.67
N ASN A 351 5.33 10.52 20.56
CA ASN A 351 4.73 9.31 20.04
C ASN A 351 5.42 8.11 20.68
N VAL A 352 4.72 7.48 21.62
CA VAL A 352 5.31 6.48 22.51
C VAL A 352 4.46 5.23 22.51
N VAL A 353 5.12 4.09 22.46
CA VAL A 353 4.49 2.77 22.55
C VAL A 353 5.02 2.08 23.79
N VAL A 354 4.11 1.66 24.67
CA VAL A 354 4.41 0.82 25.82
C VAL A 354 4.12 -0.62 25.44
N ILE A 355 5.12 -1.48 25.54
CA ILE A 355 5.10 -2.88 25.11
C ILE A 355 5.11 -3.77 26.35
N ASP A 356 4.12 -4.64 26.47
CA ASP A 356 4.01 -5.60 27.59
C ASP A 356 4.99 -6.77 27.41
N ASN A 357 5.05 -7.33 26.19
CA ASN A 357 5.93 -8.43 25.84
C ASN A 357 6.71 -8.09 24.57
N LEU A 358 8.03 -7.97 24.69
CA LEU A 358 8.92 -7.56 23.61
C LEU A 358 9.04 -8.60 22.48
N ASN A 359 9.03 -9.90 22.79
CA ASN A 359 9.18 -10.93 21.76
C ASN A 359 7.88 -11.21 21.02
N GLU A 360 6.75 -11.13 21.73
CA GLU A 360 5.41 -11.25 21.12
C GLU A 360 4.88 -9.93 20.57
N MET A 361 5.64 -8.83 20.75
CA MET A 361 5.27 -7.45 20.43
C MET A 361 3.84 -7.09 20.84
N THR A 362 3.45 -7.46 22.06
CA THR A 362 2.12 -7.17 22.59
C THR A 362 2.07 -5.74 23.14
N ILE A 363 1.16 -4.93 22.61
CA ILE A 363 1.06 -3.50 22.91
C ILE A 363 0.16 -3.26 24.12
N ASP A 364 0.68 -2.53 25.11
CA ASP A 364 -0.06 -2.16 26.31
C ASP A 364 -0.71 -0.79 26.20
N LYS A 365 0.05 0.23 25.77
CA LYS A 365 -0.48 1.60 25.59
C LYS A 365 0.20 2.28 24.42
N VAL A 366 -0.55 3.16 23.77
CA VAL A 366 -0.03 4.03 22.70
C VAL A 366 -0.36 5.47 23.04
N TYR A 367 0.64 6.34 22.91
CA TYR A 367 0.51 7.77 23.06
C TYR A 367 0.81 8.45 21.73
N LEU A 368 -0.06 9.36 21.32
CA LEU A 368 0.13 10.23 20.15
C LEU A 368 0.27 11.66 20.64
N ASN A 369 1.36 12.34 20.27
CA ASN A 369 1.62 13.72 20.69
C ASN A 369 1.46 13.90 22.22
N GLY A 370 1.93 12.94 23.02
CA GLY A 370 1.87 12.97 24.48
C GLY A 370 0.51 12.62 25.11
N ASN A 371 -0.51 12.32 24.31
CA ASN A 371 -1.84 11.97 24.78
C ASN A 371 -2.12 10.48 24.59
N ALA A 372 -2.77 9.84 25.55
CA ALA A 372 -3.17 8.43 25.43
C ALA A 372 -4.13 8.27 24.23
N ALA A 373 -3.83 7.31 23.36
CA ALA A 373 -4.57 7.04 22.12
C ALA A 373 -5.10 5.60 22.06
N ALA A 374 -4.44 4.65 22.74
CA ALA A 374 -4.89 3.27 22.86
C ALA A 374 -4.47 2.64 24.20
N ASP A 375 -5.24 1.66 24.65
CA ASP A 375 -5.02 0.87 25.87
C ASP A 375 -5.37 -0.60 25.58
N LYS A 376 -4.41 -1.51 25.77
CA LYS A 376 -4.52 -2.97 25.56
C LYS A 376 -5.09 -3.36 24.20
N GLY A 377 -4.56 -2.76 23.14
CA GLY A 377 -4.98 -3.05 21.76
C GLY A 377 -6.32 -2.43 21.35
N GLU A 378 -6.94 -1.62 22.21
CA GLU A 378 -8.19 -0.91 21.92
C GLU A 378 -7.92 0.59 21.77
N LEU A 379 -8.52 1.21 20.75
CA LEU A 379 -8.44 2.66 20.55
C LEU A 379 -9.25 3.38 21.66
N THR A 380 -8.67 4.38 22.31
CA THR A 380 -9.30 5.11 23.42
C THR A 380 -9.72 6.54 23.05
N ILE A 381 -9.37 6.98 21.85
CA ILE A 381 -9.77 8.27 21.28
C ILE A 381 -10.79 8.08 20.17
N ASP A 382 -11.62 9.08 19.95
CA ASP A 382 -12.51 9.12 18.79
C ASP A 382 -11.75 9.71 17.59
N LEU A 383 -11.82 9.02 16.45
CA LEU A 383 -11.28 9.52 15.18
C LEU A 383 -12.43 10.13 14.37
N PRO A 384 -12.28 11.38 13.90
CA PRO A 384 -13.34 12.04 13.15
C PRO A 384 -13.64 11.26 11.88
N SER A 385 -14.92 11.02 11.57
CA SER A 385 -15.30 10.47 10.28
C SER A 385 -14.96 11.47 9.17
N TYR A 386 -14.32 11.02 8.10
CA TYR A 386 -14.08 11.82 6.91
C TYR A 386 -15.01 11.37 5.78
N THR A 387 -15.89 12.27 5.33
CA THR A 387 -16.72 12.01 4.15
C THR A 387 -16.08 12.67 2.94
N TYR A 388 -15.73 11.85 1.96
CA TYR A 388 -15.17 12.35 0.71
C TYR A 388 -16.24 13.11 -0.10
N PRO A 389 -15.85 14.15 -0.85
CA PRO A 389 -16.80 14.90 -1.66
C PRO A 389 -17.38 14.04 -2.79
N GLU A 390 -18.61 14.32 -3.22
CA GLU A 390 -19.28 13.57 -4.30
C GLU A 390 -18.47 13.50 -5.60
N SER A 391 -17.58 14.47 -5.84
CA SER A 391 -16.69 14.47 -7.01
C SER A 391 -15.72 13.29 -7.05
N THR A 392 -15.37 12.69 -5.91
CA THR A 392 -14.55 11.45 -5.87
C THR A 392 -15.41 10.19 -5.96
N LYS A 393 -16.74 10.31 -5.82
CA LYS A 393 -17.68 9.18 -5.78
C LYS A 393 -18.31 8.81 -7.12
N THR A 394 -18.00 9.59 -8.16
CA THR A 394 -18.50 9.39 -9.52
C THR A 394 -17.36 9.10 -10.50
N SER A 395 -16.46 8.19 -10.14
CA SER A 395 -15.30 7.81 -10.97
C SER A 395 -15.69 6.94 -12.17
N VAL A 396 -16.74 6.11 -12.03
CA VAL A 396 -17.19 5.20 -13.09
C VAL A 396 -17.99 5.95 -14.15
N LYS A 397 -17.31 6.30 -15.25
CA LYS A 397 -17.85 7.01 -16.42
C LYS A 397 -18.14 6.03 -17.56
N ARG A 398 -18.77 4.88 -17.25
CA ARG A 398 -19.07 3.81 -18.21
C ARG A 398 -20.57 3.57 -18.34
N LYS A 399 -21.04 3.48 -19.58
CA LYS A 399 -22.41 3.05 -19.88
C LYS A 399 -22.54 1.55 -19.67
N ARG A 400 -23.77 1.13 -19.37
CA ARG A 400 -24.17 -0.27 -19.27
C ARG A 400 -23.70 -1.06 -20.51
N VAL A 401 -23.02 -2.19 -20.29
CA VAL A 401 -22.56 -3.10 -21.34
C VAL A 401 -23.61 -4.17 -21.65
N LYS A 402 -23.59 -4.68 -22.87
CA LYS A 402 -24.39 -5.85 -23.27
C LYS A 402 -23.50 -7.09 -23.35
N THR A 403 -24.11 -8.27 -23.29
CA THR A 403 -23.41 -9.56 -23.44
C THR A 403 -22.58 -9.60 -24.71
N GLU A 404 -23.10 -9.08 -25.83
CA GLU A 404 -22.40 -9.09 -27.11
C GLU A 404 -21.14 -8.23 -27.13
N ASP A 405 -21.08 -7.20 -26.28
CA ASP A 405 -19.89 -6.36 -26.14
C ASP A 405 -18.73 -7.16 -25.52
N LEU A 406 -19.02 -8.22 -24.77
CA LEU A 406 -18.04 -9.06 -24.06
C LEU A 406 -17.59 -10.26 -24.87
N HIS A 407 -18.30 -10.65 -25.94
CA HIS A 407 -17.93 -11.84 -26.72
C HIS A 407 -16.48 -11.77 -27.25
N ILE A 408 -15.74 -12.86 -27.07
CA ILE A 408 -14.47 -13.09 -27.77
C ILE A 408 -14.78 -13.79 -29.08
N THR A 409 -14.65 -13.07 -30.19
CA THR A 409 -15.11 -13.55 -31.51
C THR A 409 -13.97 -14.02 -32.40
N THR A 410 -14.24 -15.02 -33.24
CA THR A 410 -13.35 -15.44 -34.33
C THR A 410 -14.05 -15.34 -35.68
N ASN A 411 -13.32 -14.88 -36.70
CA ASN A 411 -13.82 -14.73 -38.07
C ASN A 411 -13.71 -16.02 -38.90
N ARG A 412 -13.19 -17.11 -38.31
CA ARG A 412 -12.96 -18.37 -39.01
C ARG A 412 -14.16 -19.30 -38.85
N ASN A 413 -14.57 -19.94 -39.95
CA ASN A 413 -15.61 -20.98 -39.95
C ASN A 413 -15.05 -22.29 -39.37
N SER A 414 -14.75 -22.29 -38.07
CA SER A 414 -14.26 -23.44 -37.31
C SER A 414 -15.08 -23.59 -36.03
N ASN A 415 -15.28 -24.84 -35.60
CA ASN A 415 -15.92 -25.14 -34.31
C ASN A 415 -14.93 -25.10 -33.14
N LYS A 416 -13.66 -24.78 -33.41
CA LYS A 416 -12.60 -24.62 -32.42
C LYS A 416 -11.70 -23.43 -32.77
N ALA A 417 -11.18 -22.78 -31.75
CA ALA A 417 -10.19 -21.71 -31.86
C ALA A 417 -9.00 -22.01 -30.94
N ARG A 418 -7.79 -21.70 -31.41
CA ARG A 418 -6.60 -21.66 -30.57
C ARG A 418 -6.48 -20.27 -29.96
N VAL A 419 -6.47 -20.19 -28.64
CA VAL A 419 -6.49 -18.92 -27.90
C VAL A 419 -5.33 -18.84 -26.92
N ARG A 420 -4.91 -17.62 -26.59
CA ARG A 420 -3.94 -17.34 -25.54
C ARG A 420 -4.66 -17.08 -24.22
N SER A 421 -4.09 -17.61 -23.15
CA SER A 421 -4.59 -17.49 -21.80
C SER A 421 -3.48 -17.06 -20.87
N ILE A 422 -3.79 -16.11 -19.98
CA ILE A 422 -3.02 -15.84 -18.78
C ILE A 422 -3.17 -17.06 -17.86
N VAL A 423 -2.08 -17.51 -17.24
CA VAL A 423 -2.09 -18.61 -16.28
C VAL A 423 -1.89 -18.06 -14.88
N ALA A 424 -2.87 -18.29 -14.01
CA ALA A 424 -2.79 -17.95 -12.60
C ALA A 424 -1.71 -18.77 -11.90
N ILE A 425 -0.84 -18.10 -11.16
CA ILE A 425 0.10 -18.73 -10.24
C ILE A 425 -0.46 -18.49 -8.83
N PRO A 426 -0.81 -19.55 -8.08
CA PRO A 426 -1.36 -19.39 -6.74
C PRO A 426 -0.44 -18.57 -5.82
N ASP A 427 -1.05 -17.68 -5.03
CA ASP A 427 -0.42 -16.86 -4.01
C ASP A 427 0.73 -15.95 -4.54
N GLN A 428 0.66 -15.54 -5.81
CA GLN A 428 1.60 -14.62 -6.46
C GLN A 428 0.88 -13.66 -7.41
N ASN A 429 1.42 -12.45 -7.58
CA ASN A 429 1.00 -11.50 -8.61
C ASN A 429 1.59 -11.83 -10.00
N LEU A 430 2.59 -12.70 -10.07
CA LEU A 430 3.19 -13.20 -11.31
C LEU A 430 2.20 -14.07 -12.10
N THR A 431 2.38 -14.10 -13.41
CA THR A 431 1.51 -14.83 -14.33
C THR A 431 2.30 -15.66 -15.32
N GLY A 432 1.75 -16.83 -15.68
CA GLY A 432 2.24 -17.64 -16.79
C GLY A 432 1.50 -17.36 -18.10
N ALA A 433 1.98 -18.00 -19.17
CA ALA A 433 1.49 -17.84 -20.52
C ALA A 433 1.26 -19.21 -21.19
N GLU A 434 0.04 -19.50 -21.62
CA GLU A 434 -0.28 -20.75 -22.31
C GLU A 434 -1.35 -20.58 -23.41
N GLU A 435 -1.37 -21.50 -24.37
CA GLU A 435 -2.38 -21.55 -25.43
C GLU A 435 -3.31 -22.75 -25.29
N PHE A 436 -4.61 -22.52 -25.48
CA PHE A 436 -5.66 -23.54 -25.34
C PHE A 436 -6.48 -23.68 -26.61
N ASN A 437 -7.07 -24.86 -26.82
CA ASN A 437 -8.02 -25.11 -27.90
C ASN A 437 -9.44 -25.12 -27.34
N LEU A 438 -10.19 -24.04 -27.57
CA LEU A 438 -11.56 -23.88 -27.06
C LEU A 438 -12.60 -24.08 -28.16
N ASN A 439 -13.83 -24.40 -27.75
CA ASN A 439 -14.94 -24.55 -28.69
C ASN A 439 -15.45 -23.18 -29.16
N VAL A 440 -16.00 -23.16 -30.37
CA VAL A 440 -16.60 -21.97 -30.97
C VAL A 440 -18.05 -22.27 -31.31
N SER A 441 -18.96 -21.40 -30.86
CA SER A 441 -20.39 -21.46 -31.16
C SER A 441 -20.85 -20.12 -31.71
N GLY A 442 -21.46 -20.11 -32.91
CA GLY A 442 -21.96 -18.86 -33.51
C GLY A 442 -20.88 -17.79 -33.74
N GLY A 443 -19.61 -18.17 -33.88
CA GLY A 443 -18.48 -17.26 -34.03
C GLY A 443 -17.92 -16.71 -32.71
N VAL A 444 -18.47 -17.12 -31.57
CA VAL A 444 -18.00 -16.77 -30.21
C VAL A 444 -17.20 -17.94 -29.64
N VAL A 445 -16.05 -17.64 -29.03
CA VAL A 445 -15.25 -18.63 -28.32
C VAL A 445 -15.83 -18.83 -26.92
N GLU A 446 -16.13 -20.08 -26.58
CA GLU A 446 -16.81 -20.45 -25.33
C GLU A 446 -15.82 -20.75 -24.19
N PRO A 447 -16.15 -20.40 -22.93
CA PRO A 447 -15.42 -20.89 -21.76
C PRO A 447 -15.36 -22.42 -21.71
N CYS A 448 -14.32 -22.97 -21.10
CA CYS A 448 -14.16 -24.42 -20.90
C CYS A 448 -13.86 -24.74 -19.43
N LEU A 449 -14.90 -25.06 -18.66
CA LEU A 449 -14.76 -25.39 -17.24
C LEU A 449 -13.92 -26.65 -16.99
N GLN A 450 -13.96 -27.62 -17.91
CA GLN A 450 -13.15 -28.84 -17.79
C GLN A 450 -11.64 -28.55 -17.87
N GLN A 451 -11.24 -27.58 -18.69
CA GLN A 451 -9.85 -27.14 -18.79
C GLN A 451 -9.54 -25.97 -17.84
N ASP A 452 -10.55 -25.49 -17.09
CA ASP A 452 -10.50 -24.27 -16.31
C ASP A 452 -9.97 -23.10 -17.13
N VAL A 453 -10.59 -22.81 -18.28
CA VAL A 453 -10.24 -21.67 -19.14
C VAL A 453 -11.46 -20.76 -19.27
N LEU A 454 -11.38 -19.59 -18.66
CA LEU A 454 -12.47 -18.62 -18.52
C LEU A 454 -12.15 -17.33 -19.28
N PRO A 455 -13.12 -16.66 -19.92
CA PRO A 455 -12.92 -15.31 -20.44
C PRO A 455 -12.51 -14.35 -19.32
N LEU A 456 -11.49 -13.55 -19.58
CA LEU A 456 -11.03 -12.46 -18.73
C LEU A 456 -11.06 -11.16 -19.53
N LEU A 457 -11.72 -10.13 -18.99
CA LEU A 457 -11.94 -8.88 -19.70
C LEU A 457 -11.64 -7.69 -18.80
N VAL A 458 -11.12 -6.63 -19.41
CA VAL A 458 -10.95 -5.32 -18.78
C VAL A 458 -11.78 -4.30 -19.55
N VAL A 459 -12.79 -3.76 -18.90
CA VAL A 459 -13.74 -2.77 -19.45
C VAL A 459 -13.29 -1.39 -19.02
N GLU A 460 -12.90 -0.55 -19.98
CA GLU A 460 -12.47 0.82 -19.67
C GLU A 460 -13.60 1.60 -19.01
N ARG A 461 -13.33 2.16 -17.82
CA ARG A 461 -14.36 2.74 -16.97
C ARG A 461 -14.30 4.27 -16.85
N HIS A 462 -13.22 4.88 -17.29
CA HIS A 462 -12.96 6.31 -17.08
C HIS A 462 -13.56 7.21 -18.16
N GLY A 463 -14.17 6.62 -19.19
CA GLY A 463 -14.86 7.32 -20.27
C GLY A 463 -13.90 7.92 -21.31
N ARG A 464 -12.64 7.47 -21.33
CA ARG A 464 -11.59 7.98 -22.23
C ARG A 464 -11.53 7.22 -23.54
N SER A 465 -11.62 5.88 -23.50
CA SER A 465 -11.45 5.03 -24.69
C SER A 465 -12.71 4.23 -25.05
N ASN A 466 -13.54 3.92 -24.06
CA ASN A 466 -14.66 3.00 -24.14
C ASN A 466 -14.30 1.56 -24.57
N ARG A 467 -13.02 1.19 -24.60
CA ARG A 467 -12.55 -0.12 -25.03
C ARG A 467 -12.87 -1.22 -24.03
N ILE A 468 -12.78 -2.45 -24.53
CA ILE A 468 -12.86 -3.67 -23.74
C ILE A 468 -11.73 -4.58 -24.22
N GLY A 469 -10.70 -4.73 -23.40
CA GLY A 469 -9.68 -5.74 -23.63
C GLY A 469 -10.23 -7.11 -23.26
N LYS A 470 -9.81 -8.14 -24.00
CA LYS A 470 -10.36 -9.48 -23.86
C LYS A 470 -9.27 -10.52 -24.02
N THR A 471 -9.20 -11.47 -23.09
CA THR A 471 -8.33 -12.64 -23.16
C THR A 471 -8.98 -13.82 -22.45
N PHE A 472 -8.24 -14.90 -22.26
CA PHE A 472 -8.63 -16.00 -21.39
C PHE A 472 -7.72 -16.08 -20.16
N LEU A 473 -8.23 -16.74 -19.15
CA LEU A 473 -7.58 -17.00 -17.88
C LEU A 473 -7.68 -18.48 -17.56
N HIS A 474 -6.57 -19.05 -17.12
CA HIS A 474 -6.48 -20.42 -16.63
C HIS A 474 -6.09 -20.43 -15.15
N GLY A 475 -6.75 -21.25 -14.33
CA GLY A 475 -6.39 -21.47 -12.92
C GLY A 475 -7.25 -20.72 -11.90
N PHE A 476 -8.33 -20.05 -12.30
CA PHE A 476 -9.24 -19.37 -11.36
C PHE A 476 -10.29 -20.28 -10.73
N GLN A 477 -10.59 -21.40 -11.38
CA GLN A 477 -11.39 -22.50 -10.86
C GLN A 477 -12.86 -22.16 -10.53
N LEU A 478 -13.48 -21.20 -11.23
CA LEU A 478 -14.93 -20.98 -11.10
C LEU A 478 -15.72 -22.12 -11.74
N GLN A 479 -16.79 -22.57 -11.07
CA GLN A 479 -17.71 -23.59 -11.57
C GLN A 479 -19.04 -23.02 -12.05
N SER A 480 -19.43 -21.84 -11.59
CA SER A 480 -20.60 -21.10 -12.07
C SER A 480 -20.43 -19.59 -11.88
N GLY A 481 -21.33 -18.80 -12.47
CA GLY A 481 -21.38 -17.35 -12.30
C GLY A 481 -20.18 -16.56 -12.83
N ALA A 482 -20.03 -15.34 -12.32
CA ALA A 482 -18.99 -14.39 -12.67
C ALA A 482 -18.64 -13.46 -11.49
N ILE A 483 -17.40 -12.96 -11.49
CA ILE A 483 -16.89 -11.97 -10.54
C ILE A 483 -16.39 -10.76 -11.36
N ALA A 484 -16.82 -9.57 -10.97
CA ALA A 484 -16.31 -8.30 -11.51
C ALA A 484 -15.92 -7.37 -10.37
N GLU A 485 -14.86 -6.61 -10.57
CA GLU A 485 -14.45 -5.57 -9.63
C GLU A 485 -13.82 -4.39 -10.33
N SER A 486 -13.67 -3.33 -9.57
CA SER A 486 -13.16 -2.06 -10.05
C SER A 486 -11.87 -1.63 -9.36
N VAL A 487 -11.29 -2.55 -8.60
CA VAL A 487 -9.94 -2.52 -8.05
C VAL A 487 -9.12 -3.45 -8.95
N ALA A 488 -8.40 -2.87 -9.90
CA ALA A 488 -7.64 -3.64 -10.89
C ALA A 488 -6.33 -2.91 -11.23
N HIS A 489 -5.25 -3.30 -10.57
CA HIS A 489 -3.96 -2.62 -10.59
C HIS A 489 -3.48 -2.32 -12.02
N ASP A 490 -2.98 -1.12 -12.36
CA ASP A 490 -3.04 0.13 -11.56
C ASP A 490 -4.03 1.13 -12.17
N THR A 491 -4.42 0.93 -13.43
CA THR A 491 -5.39 1.84 -14.06
C THR A 491 -6.81 1.69 -13.50
N HIS A 492 -7.07 0.63 -12.75
CA HIS A 492 -8.35 0.31 -12.12
C HIS A 492 -9.51 0.47 -13.08
N ASN A 493 -9.42 -0.20 -14.23
CA ASN A 493 -10.59 -0.42 -15.07
C ASN A 493 -11.47 -1.53 -14.46
N ILE A 494 -12.67 -1.77 -14.99
CA ILE A 494 -13.50 -2.87 -14.46
C ILE A 494 -12.95 -4.18 -15.02
N ILE A 495 -12.42 -5.04 -14.17
CA ILE A 495 -11.99 -6.39 -14.56
C ILE A 495 -13.10 -7.39 -14.26
N VAL A 496 -13.30 -8.37 -15.14
CA VAL A 496 -14.33 -9.40 -15.00
C VAL A 496 -13.88 -10.74 -15.55
N THR A 497 -14.19 -11.81 -14.82
CA THR A 497 -14.05 -13.19 -15.27
C THR A 497 -15.31 -13.99 -14.91
N GLY A 498 -15.60 -15.05 -15.66
CA GLY A 498 -16.79 -15.85 -15.40
C GLY A 498 -16.95 -17.06 -16.30
N THR A 499 -17.93 -17.87 -15.95
CA THR A 499 -18.26 -19.13 -16.64
C THR A 499 -19.19 -18.93 -17.84
N ASN A 500 -19.78 -17.74 -17.99
CA ASN A 500 -20.64 -17.38 -19.10
C ASN A 500 -20.71 -15.85 -19.26
N TYR A 501 -20.90 -15.37 -20.49
CA TYR A 501 -20.88 -13.94 -20.80
C TYR A 501 -22.07 -13.15 -20.22
N ASP A 502 -23.22 -13.78 -19.97
CA ASP A 502 -24.42 -13.12 -19.44
C ASP A 502 -24.26 -12.69 -17.97
N ASP A 503 -23.72 -13.59 -17.14
CA ASP A 503 -23.38 -13.28 -15.76
C ASP A 503 -22.25 -12.26 -15.69
N MET A 504 -21.26 -12.33 -16.58
CA MET A 504 -20.20 -11.33 -16.68
C MET A 504 -20.75 -9.95 -17.01
N ALA A 505 -21.65 -9.85 -18.00
CA ALA A 505 -22.29 -8.58 -18.33
C ALA A 505 -23.13 -8.04 -17.17
N THR A 506 -23.80 -8.93 -16.43
CA THR A 506 -24.56 -8.55 -15.22
C THR A 506 -23.63 -8.04 -14.12
N ALA A 507 -22.47 -8.68 -13.92
CA ALA A 507 -21.48 -8.33 -12.90
C ALA A 507 -20.87 -6.95 -13.19
N VAL A 508 -20.39 -6.73 -14.43
CA VAL A 508 -19.88 -5.41 -14.88
C VAL A 508 -20.95 -4.33 -14.67
N ASN A 509 -22.18 -4.60 -15.05
CA ASN A 509 -23.27 -3.63 -14.91
C ASN A 509 -23.64 -3.36 -13.46
N ARG A 510 -23.44 -4.33 -12.55
CA ARG A 510 -23.61 -4.11 -11.10
C ARG A 510 -22.52 -3.20 -10.56
N VAL A 511 -21.26 -3.41 -10.93
CA VAL A 511 -20.14 -2.52 -10.58
C VAL A 511 -20.40 -1.09 -11.09
N ILE A 512 -20.85 -0.94 -12.34
CA ILE A 512 -21.24 0.36 -12.90
C ILE A 512 -22.35 1.01 -12.07
N ALA A 513 -23.39 0.25 -11.70
CA ALA A 513 -24.53 0.78 -10.95
C ALA A 513 -24.17 1.22 -9.51
N MET A 514 -23.11 0.65 -8.93
CA MET A 514 -22.61 1.02 -7.60
C MET A 514 -21.61 2.18 -7.62
N ASN A 515 -21.20 2.66 -8.82
CA ASN A 515 -20.06 3.55 -9.02
C ASN A 515 -18.73 2.97 -8.50
N GLY A 516 -18.53 1.67 -8.72
CA GLY A 516 -17.31 0.97 -8.32
C GLY A 516 -17.52 0.10 -7.08
N GLY A 517 -16.59 -0.84 -6.89
CA GLY A 517 -16.69 -1.93 -5.93
C GLY A 517 -16.54 -3.31 -6.58
N ILE A 518 -16.95 -4.33 -5.82
CA ILE A 518 -16.88 -5.74 -6.21
C ILE A 518 -18.30 -6.27 -6.35
N ALA A 519 -18.57 -7.10 -7.37
CA ALA A 519 -19.84 -7.75 -7.60
C ALA A 519 -19.65 -9.20 -8.05
N MET A 520 -20.44 -10.09 -7.44
CA MET A 520 -20.50 -11.50 -7.81
C MET A 520 -21.92 -11.85 -8.25
N ILE A 521 -22.04 -12.53 -9.39
CA ILE A 521 -23.31 -12.90 -10.01
C ILE A 521 -23.35 -14.41 -10.26
N ASN A 522 -24.50 -15.03 -10.01
CA ASN A 522 -24.78 -16.39 -10.45
C ASN A 522 -26.20 -16.49 -10.99
N GLU A 523 -26.37 -17.04 -12.20
CA GLU A 523 -27.67 -17.19 -12.86
C GLU A 523 -28.47 -15.87 -12.94
N GLY A 524 -27.79 -14.77 -13.26
CA GLY A 524 -28.33 -13.42 -13.35
C GLY A 524 -28.72 -12.78 -12.01
N ARG A 525 -28.41 -13.43 -10.87
CA ARG A 525 -28.71 -12.92 -9.52
C ARG A 525 -27.44 -12.43 -8.84
N VAL A 526 -27.54 -11.32 -8.12
CA VAL A 526 -26.46 -10.85 -7.24
C VAL A 526 -26.35 -11.82 -6.07
N ILE A 527 -25.19 -12.45 -5.91
CA ILE A 527 -24.89 -13.31 -4.76
C ILE A 527 -24.18 -12.53 -3.65
N GLY A 528 -23.38 -11.52 -4.00
CA GLY A 528 -22.70 -10.63 -3.06
C GLY A 528 -22.13 -9.42 -3.79
N ASP A 529 -22.11 -8.27 -3.11
CA ASP A 529 -21.46 -7.07 -3.58
C ASP A 529 -20.95 -6.17 -2.45
N LEU A 530 -19.93 -5.39 -2.76
CA LEU A 530 -19.30 -4.42 -1.87
C LEU A 530 -19.09 -3.11 -2.65
N PRO A 531 -19.93 -2.09 -2.42
CA PRO A 531 -19.72 -0.77 -3.00
C PRO A 531 -18.47 -0.09 -2.43
N LEU A 532 -17.57 0.38 -3.30
CA LEU A 532 -16.35 1.11 -2.94
C LEU A 532 -16.36 2.48 -3.63
N LYS A 533 -17.23 3.38 -3.15
CA LYS A 533 -17.63 4.55 -3.96
C LYS A 533 -16.50 5.55 -4.20
N VAL A 534 -15.55 5.70 -3.29
CA VAL A 534 -14.47 6.68 -3.45
C VAL A 534 -13.45 6.13 -4.42
N GLY A 535 -13.37 6.74 -5.61
CA GLY A 535 -12.53 6.27 -6.71
C GLY A 535 -12.97 4.92 -7.31
N GLY A 536 -13.95 4.22 -6.75
CA GLY A 536 -14.13 2.79 -7.06
C GLY A 536 -13.13 1.89 -6.34
N LEU A 537 -12.50 2.38 -5.25
CA LEU A 537 -11.36 1.77 -4.55
C LEU A 537 -11.60 1.61 -3.05
N ILE A 538 -12.08 2.67 -2.38
CA ILE A 538 -12.27 2.67 -0.92
C ILE A 538 -13.72 2.99 -0.53
N SER A 539 -14.10 2.59 0.68
CA SER A 539 -15.37 2.94 1.29
C SER A 539 -15.20 3.98 2.38
N ASP A 540 -15.89 5.12 2.26
CA ASP A 540 -16.02 6.13 3.33
C ASP A 540 -17.33 6.00 4.12
N GLU A 541 -18.07 4.90 3.90
CA GLU A 541 -19.36 4.62 4.55
C GLU A 541 -19.30 3.45 5.55
N LEU A 542 -18.21 2.68 5.54
CA LEU A 542 -18.03 1.46 6.33
C LEU A 542 -16.84 1.61 7.26
N SER A 543 -16.96 1.09 8.47
CA SER A 543 -15.81 0.92 9.36
C SER A 543 -14.84 -0.14 8.84
N GLY A 544 -13.59 -0.11 9.32
CA GLY A 544 -12.59 -1.13 8.98
C GLY A 544 -13.07 -2.56 9.23
N LYS A 545 -13.77 -2.77 10.35
CA LYS A 545 -14.40 -4.06 10.67
C LYS A 545 -15.49 -4.44 9.69
N GLU A 546 -16.37 -3.52 9.30
CA GLU A 546 -17.45 -3.82 8.36
C GLU A 546 -16.92 -4.11 6.95
N VAL A 547 -15.81 -3.49 6.53
CA VAL A 547 -15.13 -3.82 5.28
C VAL A 547 -14.57 -5.25 5.34
N SER A 548 -13.80 -5.57 6.39
CA SER A 548 -13.26 -6.92 6.61
C SER A 548 -14.36 -7.99 6.64
N ASP A 549 -15.40 -7.81 7.47
CA ASP A 549 -16.52 -8.75 7.58
C ASP A 549 -17.19 -9.00 6.21
N ARG A 550 -17.28 -7.98 5.35
CA ARG A 550 -17.87 -8.10 4.00
C ARG A 550 -16.94 -8.81 3.02
N VAL A 551 -15.64 -8.52 3.03
CA VAL A 551 -14.67 -9.20 2.16
C VAL A 551 -14.58 -10.68 2.52
N ASP A 552 -14.60 -11.02 3.81
CA ASP A 552 -14.65 -12.40 4.30
C ASP A 552 -15.91 -13.14 3.83
N GLU A 553 -17.07 -12.50 4.00
CA GLU A 553 -18.34 -13.07 3.55
C GLU A 553 -18.36 -13.25 2.03
N MET A 554 -17.82 -12.30 1.27
CA MET A 554 -17.71 -12.42 -0.19
C MET A 554 -16.76 -13.54 -0.60
N SER A 555 -15.64 -13.72 0.09
CA SER A 555 -14.69 -14.83 -0.17
C SER A 555 -15.34 -16.18 0.11
N ARG A 556 -16.11 -16.27 1.21
CA ARG A 556 -16.89 -17.46 1.55
C ARG A 556 -17.94 -17.77 0.47
N LEU A 557 -18.70 -16.77 0.03
CA LEU A 557 -19.71 -16.90 -1.01
C LEU A 557 -19.10 -17.25 -2.37
N ALA A 558 -17.93 -16.71 -2.73
CA ALA A 558 -17.22 -17.09 -3.96
C ALA A 558 -16.93 -18.60 -3.98
N LYS A 559 -16.49 -19.16 -2.85
CA LYS A 559 -16.25 -20.59 -2.71
C LYS A 559 -17.54 -21.42 -2.73
N GLU A 560 -18.53 -21.05 -1.93
CA GLU A 560 -19.73 -21.85 -1.73
C GLU A 560 -20.73 -21.76 -2.89
N GLU A 561 -20.94 -20.57 -3.45
CA GLU A 561 -21.98 -20.31 -4.45
C GLU A 561 -21.44 -20.33 -5.89
N LEU A 562 -20.16 -20.00 -6.10
CA LEU A 562 -19.53 -20.04 -7.44
C LEU A 562 -18.61 -21.24 -7.65
N GLY A 563 -18.26 -21.95 -6.58
CA GLY A 563 -17.28 -23.04 -6.61
C GLY A 563 -15.85 -22.57 -6.85
N CYS A 564 -15.53 -21.31 -6.54
CA CYS A 564 -14.19 -20.74 -6.74
C CYS A 564 -13.15 -21.48 -5.90
N GLY A 565 -12.10 -21.98 -6.55
CA GLY A 565 -11.07 -22.79 -5.92
C GLY A 565 -9.77 -22.04 -5.57
N ILE A 566 -9.58 -20.82 -6.10
CA ILE A 566 -8.40 -19.99 -5.78
C ILE A 566 -8.57 -19.34 -4.40
N HIS A 567 -7.46 -19.24 -3.66
CA HIS A 567 -7.39 -18.46 -2.43
C HIS A 567 -7.43 -16.95 -2.77
N VAL A 568 -7.97 -16.08 -1.90
CA VAL A 568 -8.05 -14.62 -2.10
C VAL A 568 -8.43 -14.16 -3.54
N PRO A 569 -9.59 -14.57 -4.08
CA PRO A 569 -9.92 -14.41 -5.50
C PRO A 569 -9.94 -12.96 -6.00
N PHE A 570 -10.34 -12.01 -5.15
CA PHE A 570 -10.41 -10.58 -5.49
C PHE A 570 -9.00 -9.99 -5.66
N MET A 571 -8.08 -10.32 -4.76
CA MET A 571 -6.70 -9.87 -4.84
C MET A 571 -5.97 -10.47 -6.06
N HIS A 572 -6.19 -11.74 -6.39
CA HIS A 572 -5.61 -12.30 -7.61
C HIS A 572 -6.14 -11.63 -8.88
N LEU A 573 -7.45 -11.38 -8.92
CA LEU A 573 -8.09 -10.75 -10.06
C LEU A 573 -7.57 -9.31 -10.25
N SER A 574 -7.38 -8.55 -9.17
CA SER A 574 -6.86 -7.18 -9.24
C SER A 574 -5.47 -7.09 -9.89
N PHE A 575 -4.57 -8.05 -9.68
CA PHE A 575 -3.19 -8.02 -10.19
C PHE A 575 -3.01 -8.48 -11.64
N TRP A 576 -4.02 -9.01 -12.31
CA TRP A 576 -3.86 -9.48 -13.71
C TRP A 576 -3.91 -8.38 -14.75
N SER A 577 -4.25 -7.16 -14.34
CA SER A 577 -4.07 -5.96 -15.17
C SER A 577 -2.77 -5.20 -14.94
N LEU A 578 -1.94 -5.63 -13.98
CA LEU A 578 -0.69 -4.96 -13.63
C LEU A 578 0.41 -5.23 -14.68
N VAL A 579 0.53 -4.34 -15.67
CA VAL A 579 1.45 -4.47 -16.82
C VAL A 579 2.93 -4.24 -16.50
N THR A 580 3.25 -3.96 -15.25
CA THR A 580 4.63 -3.84 -14.75
C THR A 580 5.15 -5.17 -14.20
N SER A 581 4.26 -6.16 -14.01
CA SER A 581 4.57 -7.52 -13.55
C SER A 581 4.51 -8.55 -14.70
N PRO A 582 5.54 -9.36 -14.94
CA PRO A 582 5.56 -10.34 -16.03
C PRO A 582 4.71 -11.61 -15.78
N GLU A 583 4.45 -12.47 -16.77
CA GLU A 583 4.78 -12.36 -18.21
C GLU A 583 3.63 -11.77 -19.05
N TRP A 584 2.41 -12.34 -18.96
CA TRP A 584 1.24 -11.91 -19.74
C TRP A 584 0.16 -11.30 -18.86
N LYS A 585 -0.30 -10.09 -19.22
CA LYS A 585 -1.30 -9.30 -18.47
C LYS A 585 -2.44 -8.85 -19.37
N ILE A 586 -3.49 -8.27 -18.80
CA ILE A 586 -4.61 -7.73 -19.59
C ILE A 586 -4.93 -6.28 -19.23
N THR A 587 -5.12 -5.42 -20.22
CA THR A 587 -5.59 -4.05 -20.03
C THR A 587 -6.84 -3.80 -20.86
N ASP A 588 -7.36 -2.57 -20.89
CA ASP A 588 -8.41 -2.20 -21.84
C ASP A 588 -7.99 -2.33 -23.32
N MET A 589 -6.69 -2.47 -23.59
CA MET A 589 -6.12 -2.67 -24.92
C MET A 589 -6.18 -4.13 -25.38
N GLY A 590 -6.24 -5.10 -24.46
CA GLY A 590 -6.21 -6.53 -24.76
C GLY A 590 -5.15 -7.29 -23.94
N LEU A 591 -4.72 -8.44 -24.45
CA LEU A 591 -3.64 -9.23 -23.88
C LEU A 591 -2.30 -8.52 -24.13
N ILE A 592 -1.51 -8.32 -23.09
CA ILE A 592 -0.22 -7.63 -23.12
C ILE A 592 0.90 -8.63 -22.84
N ASP A 593 1.91 -8.64 -23.71
CA ASP A 593 3.21 -9.23 -23.39
C ASP A 593 4.07 -8.15 -22.74
N VAL A 594 4.27 -8.26 -21.42
CA VAL A 594 5.00 -7.26 -20.63
C VAL A 594 6.48 -7.23 -21.00
N ASN A 595 7.05 -8.39 -21.32
CA ASN A 595 8.47 -8.52 -21.67
C ASN A 595 8.77 -7.91 -23.04
N GLN A 596 7.83 -7.98 -23.98
CA GLN A 596 7.97 -7.41 -25.32
C GLN A 596 7.32 -6.03 -25.48
N PHE A 597 6.56 -5.57 -24.48
CA PHE A 597 5.83 -4.29 -24.50
C PHE A 597 4.83 -4.21 -25.68
N GLU A 598 4.12 -5.29 -25.96
CA GLU A 598 3.21 -5.38 -27.12
C GLU A 598 1.82 -5.94 -26.78
N VAL A 599 0.82 -5.54 -27.57
CA VAL A 599 -0.52 -6.11 -27.51
C VAL A 599 -0.57 -7.36 -28.39
N LEU A 600 -0.85 -8.50 -27.77
CA LEU A 600 -0.98 -9.79 -28.45
C LEU A 600 -2.42 -10.04 -28.93
N PRO A 601 -2.61 -10.70 -30.09
CA PRO A 601 -3.91 -11.23 -30.45
C PRO A 601 -4.29 -12.39 -29.51
N THR A 602 -5.50 -12.32 -28.96
CA THR A 602 -6.09 -13.36 -28.10
C THR A 602 -6.40 -14.64 -28.86
N VAL A 603 -6.98 -14.52 -30.06
CA VAL A 603 -7.29 -15.66 -30.93
C VAL A 603 -6.18 -15.79 -31.95
N VAL A 604 -5.46 -16.92 -31.90
CA VAL A 604 -4.31 -17.20 -32.76
C VAL A 604 -4.75 -17.83 -34.08
N GLU A 605 -5.60 -18.86 -34.01
CA GLU A 605 -6.02 -19.66 -35.17
C GLU A 605 -7.46 -20.18 -35.11
#